data_AF-A0AAE1T7Q8-F1
#
_entry.id   AF-A0AAE1T7Q8-F1
#
_cell.length_a   1.000
_cell.length_b   1.000
_cell.length_c   1.000
_cell.angle_alpha   90.00
_cell.angle_beta   90.00
_cell.angle_gamma   90.00
#
_symmetry.space_group_name_H-M   'P 1'
#
loop_
_entity.id
_entity.type
_entity.pdbx_description
1 polymer ?
#
loop_
_entity_poly.entity_id
_entity_poly.type
_entity_poly.pdbx_seq_one_letter_code
_entity_poly.pdbx_strand_id
1 'polypeptide(L)'
;MTKEKETPLPSAIKNKEKRSAVHAKLKHQKKVEKRKKAKAREAEEKRALELGEEPPPRKTPRTIENTRELDETVCKPDDEELFAGNDADEFSSVLKQECIPKVLITTSRFNSTRGPAFITDILSVIPPAHYHKRGTYDLKKIVEYARKKEFTSIIVVHTNRREPGRSLLHS
;
A
#
# COMPACT_ATOMS: atom_id res chain seq x y z
N MET A 1 -7.16 -0.97 -59.31
CA MET A 1 -7.71 -0.62 -57.98
C MET A 1 -8.04 -1.90 -57.23
N THR A 2 -7.10 -2.40 -56.42
CA THR A 2 -7.31 -3.60 -55.59
C THR A 2 -7.98 -3.17 -54.29
N LYS A 3 -9.27 -3.53 -54.13
CA LYS A 3 -10.00 -3.33 -52.87
C LYS A 3 -9.30 -4.12 -51.77
N GLU A 4 -8.63 -3.44 -50.85
CA GLU A 4 -8.20 -4.06 -49.59
C GLU A 4 -9.45 -4.54 -48.86
N LYS A 5 -9.63 -5.87 -48.77
CA LYS A 5 -10.70 -6.46 -47.98
C LYS A 5 -10.39 -6.20 -46.51
N GLU A 6 -11.08 -5.25 -45.90
CA GLU A 6 -11.01 -5.01 -44.46
C GLU A 6 -11.30 -6.32 -43.71
N THR A 7 -10.33 -6.77 -42.91
CA THR A 7 -10.52 -7.95 -42.07
C THR A 7 -11.57 -7.63 -41.01
N PRO A 8 -12.67 -8.39 -40.91
CA PRO A 8 -13.72 -8.11 -39.94
C PRO A 8 -13.17 -8.18 -38.51
N LEU A 9 -13.62 -7.25 -37.65
CA LEU A 9 -13.27 -7.25 -36.23
C LEU A 9 -13.65 -8.60 -35.59
N PRO A 10 -12.84 -9.17 -34.68
CA PRO A 10 -13.16 -10.43 -34.04
C PRO A 10 -14.56 -10.45 -33.38
N SER A 11 -15.01 -9.32 -32.85
CA SER A 11 -16.35 -9.14 -32.27
C SER A 11 -17.50 -9.37 -33.25
N ALA A 12 -17.29 -9.12 -34.55
CA ALA A 12 -18.30 -9.30 -35.60
C ALA A 12 -18.45 -10.77 -36.03
N ILE A 13 -17.51 -11.66 -35.70
CA ILE A 13 -17.53 -13.07 -36.10
C ILE A 13 -18.39 -13.86 -35.12
N LYS A 14 -19.56 -14.35 -35.53
CA LYS A 14 -20.46 -15.13 -34.66
C LYS A 14 -19.89 -16.49 -34.25
N ASN A 15 -19.14 -17.17 -35.12
CA ASN A 15 -18.54 -18.47 -34.84
C ASN A 15 -17.34 -18.35 -33.86
N LYS A 16 -17.37 -19.10 -32.75
CA LYS A 16 -16.38 -19.05 -31.67
C LYS A 16 -14.96 -19.43 -32.11
N GLU A 17 -14.82 -20.50 -32.90
CA GLU A 17 -13.51 -21.00 -33.36
C GLU A 17 -12.87 -20.06 -34.38
N LYS A 18 -13.67 -19.55 -35.33
CA LYS A 18 -13.18 -18.54 -36.29
C LYS A 18 -12.80 -17.24 -35.57
N ARG A 19 -13.59 -16.83 -34.57
CA ARG A 19 -13.31 -15.65 -33.73
C ARG A 19 -12.00 -15.80 -32.96
N SER A 20 -11.78 -16.94 -32.30
CA SER A 20 -10.56 -17.18 -31.52
C SER A 20 -9.31 -17.23 -32.41
N ALA A 21 -9.40 -17.86 -33.58
CA ALA A 21 -8.30 -17.92 -34.55
C ALA A 21 -7.91 -16.53 -35.08
N VAL A 22 -8.89 -15.71 -35.45
CA VAL A 22 -8.64 -14.33 -35.91
C VAL A 22 -8.05 -13.47 -34.78
N HIS A 23 -8.58 -13.58 -33.56
CA HIS A 23 -8.05 -12.85 -32.40
C HIS A 23 -6.60 -13.25 -32.08
N ALA A 24 -6.27 -14.55 -32.15
CA ALA A 24 -4.91 -15.04 -31.94
C ALA A 24 -3.92 -14.50 -32.99
N LYS A 25 -4.31 -14.50 -34.27
CA LYS A 25 -3.51 -13.91 -35.36
C LYS A 25 -3.26 -12.42 -35.13
N LEU A 26 -4.30 -11.66 -34.78
CA LEU A 26 -4.20 -10.23 -34.50
C LEU A 26 -3.31 -9.93 -33.29
N LYS A 27 -3.42 -10.73 -32.21
CA LYS A 27 -2.53 -10.62 -31.03
C LYS A 27 -1.07 -10.90 -31.40
N HIS A 28 -0.82 -11.90 -32.25
CA HIS A 28 0.53 -12.22 -32.71
C HIS A 28 1.12 -11.09 -33.57
N GLN A 29 0.35 -10.58 -34.55
CA GLN A 29 0.77 -9.44 -35.38
C GLN A 29 1.12 -8.22 -34.53
N LYS A 30 0.24 -7.82 -33.59
CA LYS A 30 0.52 -6.73 -32.65
C LYS A 30 1.78 -6.95 -31.81
N LYS A 31 2.07 -8.19 -31.40
CA LYS A 31 3.30 -8.53 -30.65
C LYS A 31 4.55 -8.37 -31.53
N VAL A 32 4.49 -8.81 -32.78
CA VAL A 32 5.59 -8.66 -33.75
C VAL A 32 5.83 -7.18 -34.06
N GLU A 33 4.77 -6.42 -34.32
CA GLU A 33 4.86 -4.97 -34.56
C GLU A 33 5.43 -4.21 -33.36
N LYS A 34 4.98 -4.53 -32.13
CA LYS A 34 5.54 -3.93 -30.91
C LYS A 34 7.04 -4.20 -30.78
N ARG A 35 7.50 -5.43 -31.10
CA ARG A 35 8.93 -5.79 -31.10
C ARG A 35 9.71 -5.03 -32.18
N LYS A 36 9.16 -4.91 -33.40
CA LYS A 36 9.79 -4.13 -34.47
C LYS A 36 9.96 -2.66 -34.08
N LYS A 37 8.91 -2.04 -33.52
CA LYS A 37 8.95 -0.65 -33.03
C LYS A 37 9.96 -0.46 -31.90
N ALA A 38 10.07 -1.41 -30.97
CA ALA A 38 11.06 -1.35 -29.90
C ALA A 38 12.50 -1.42 -30.44
N LYS A 39 12.78 -2.35 -31.36
CA LYS A 39 14.10 -2.46 -32.02
C LYS A 39 14.47 -1.23 -32.84
N ALA A 40 13.51 -0.64 -33.54
CA ALA A 40 13.74 0.60 -34.30
C ALA A 40 14.12 1.76 -33.36
N ARG A 41 13.40 1.92 -32.24
CA ARG A 41 13.74 2.93 -31.21
C ARG A 41 15.13 2.69 -30.62
N GLU A 42 15.48 1.46 -30.30
CA GLU A 42 16.80 1.10 -29.77
C GLU A 42 17.92 1.42 -30.77
N ALA A 43 17.69 1.15 -32.06
CA ALA A 43 18.64 1.49 -33.12
C ALA A 43 18.80 3.01 -33.31
N GLU A 44 17.71 3.77 -33.19
CA GLU A 44 17.72 5.25 -33.21
C GLU A 44 18.45 5.82 -31.98
N GLU A 45 18.17 5.31 -30.78
CA GLU A 45 18.89 5.69 -29.54
C GLU A 45 20.40 5.42 -29.68
N LYS A 46 20.79 4.26 -30.24
CA LYS A 46 22.20 3.93 -30.49
C LYS A 46 22.87 4.86 -31.51
N ARG A 47 22.17 5.21 -32.61
CA ARG A 47 22.68 6.15 -33.62
C ARG A 47 22.85 7.56 -33.06
N ALA A 48 21.91 8.04 -32.26
CA ALA A 48 22.00 9.35 -31.61
C ALA A 48 23.20 9.42 -30.66
N LEU A 49 23.42 8.36 -29.86
CA LEU A 49 24.60 8.22 -28.98
C LEU A 49 25.92 8.20 -29.76
N GLU A 50 25.98 7.50 -30.90
CA GLU A 50 27.17 7.47 -31.78
C GLU A 50 27.45 8.84 -32.43
N LEU A 51 26.41 9.62 -32.72
CA LEU A 51 26.51 10.95 -33.32
C LEU A 51 26.75 12.07 -32.28
N GLY A 52 26.66 11.76 -30.99
CA GLY A 52 26.80 12.73 -29.89
C GLY A 52 25.58 13.62 -29.67
N GLU A 53 24.43 13.28 -30.26
CA GLU A 53 23.15 13.98 -30.07
C GLU A 53 22.38 13.38 -28.88
N GLU A 54 21.64 14.20 -28.13
CA GLU A 54 20.82 13.70 -27.04
C GLU A 54 19.68 12.81 -27.58
N PRO A 55 19.53 11.58 -27.07
CA PRO A 55 18.48 10.67 -27.53
C PRO A 55 17.09 11.25 -27.19
N PRO A 56 16.07 10.93 -27.99
CA PRO A 56 14.72 11.44 -27.78
C PRO A 56 14.20 11.03 -26.38
N PRO A 57 13.61 11.96 -25.61
CA PRO A 57 13.20 11.68 -24.24
C PRO A 57 12.14 10.59 -24.20
N ARG A 58 12.36 9.57 -23.35
CA ARG A 58 11.41 8.48 -23.16
C ARG A 58 10.12 9.02 -22.54
N LYS A 59 8.99 8.71 -23.18
CA LYS A 59 7.66 9.03 -22.62
C LYS A 59 7.51 8.32 -21.28
N THR A 60 7.36 9.08 -20.20
CA THR A 60 7.07 8.54 -18.88
C THR A 60 5.69 7.85 -18.91
N PRO A 61 5.56 6.64 -18.35
CA PRO A 61 4.27 5.96 -18.29
C PRO A 61 3.31 6.74 -17.39
N ARG A 62 2.02 6.76 -17.75
CA ARG A 62 0.96 7.25 -16.86
C ARG A 62 0.70 6.21 -15.78
N THR A 63 1.22 6.44 -14.59
CA THR A 63 0.98 5.63 -13.39
C THR A 63 -0.05 6.31 -12.49
N ILE A 64 -0.63 5.55 -11.55
CA ILE A 64 -1.60 6.08 -10.57
C ILE A 64 -0.99 7.22 -9.73
N GLU A 65 0.28 7.10 -9.34
CA GLU A 65 0.98 8.13 -8.57
C GLU A 65 1.20 9.42 -9.38
N ASN A 66 1.61 9.31 -10.65
CA ASN A 66 1.87 10.47 -11.51
C ASN A 66 0.58 11.18 -11.98
N THR A 67 -0.57 10.51 -11.85
CA THR A 67 -1.88 11.08 -12.23
C THR A 67 -2.75 11.35 -11.01
N ARG A 68 -2.16 11.37 -9.80
CA ARG A 68 -2.89 11.71 -8.58
C ARG A 68 -3.35 13.17 -8.65
N GLU A 69 -4.61 13.40 -8.31
CA GLU A 69 -5.15 14.75 -8.17
C GLU A 69 -4.41 15.47 -7.03
N LEU A 70 -4.11 16.75 -7.22
CA LEU A 70 -3.47 17.55 -6.18
C LEU A 70 -4.41 17.61 -4.97
N ASP A 71 -3.88 17.20 -3.82
CA ASP A 71 -4.59 17.13 -2.56
C ASP A 71 -4.06 18.25 -1.66
N GLU A 72 -4.94 19.19 -1.31
CA GLU A 72 -4.60 20.37 -0.52
C GLU A 72 -4.19 20.01 0.92
N THR A 73 -4.59 18.82 1.41
CA THR A 73 -4.26 18.35 2.77
C THR A 73 -2.88 17.72 2.89
N VAL A 74 -2.12 17.66 1.78
CA VAL A 74 -0.75 17.16 1.79
C VAL A 74 0.13 18.11 2.60
N CYS A 75 0.62 17.61 3.74
CA CYS A 75 1.45 18.37 4.66
C CYS A 75 2.73 18.86 3.97
N LYS A 76 2.94 20.18 4.02
CA LYS A 76 4.20 20.78 3.58
C LYS A 76 5.20 20.74 4.74
N PRO A 77 6.51 20.58 4.46
CA PRO A 77 7.51 20.47 5.52
C PRO A 77 7.64 21.72 6.41
N ASP A 78 7.27 22.89 5.90
CA ASP A 78 7.38 24.19 6.59
C ASP A 78 6.00 24.77 6.98
N ASP A 79 5.00 23.92 7.20
CA ASP A 79 3.64 24.35 7.51
C ASP A 79 3.47 24.72 9.00
N GLU A 80 3.46 26.01 9.30
CA GLU A 80 3.34 26.54 10.68
C GLU A 80 2.02 26.13 11.36
N GLU A 81 0.93 25.98 10.62
CA GLU A 81 -0.36 25.54 11.17
C GLU A 81 -0.28 24.08 11.66
N LEU A 82 0.45 23.24 10.94
CA LEU A 82 0.68 21.84 11.31
C LEU A 82 1.53 21.70 12.57
N PHE A 83 2.58 22.51 12.71
CA PHE A 83 3.40 22.50 13.92
C PHE A 83 2.63 23.01 15.14
N ALA A 84 1.86 24.09 15.00
CA ALA A 84 1.01 24.59 16.07
C ALA A 84 -0.06 23.56 16.48
N GLY A 85 -0.64 22.85 15.51
CA GLY A 85 -1.57 21.75 15.76
C GLY A 85 -0.94 20.61 16.55
N ASN A 86 0.24 20.14 16.12
CA ASN A 86 0.98 19.07 16.80
C ASN A 86 1.41 19.45 18.22
N ASP A 87 1.73 20.72 18.45
CA ASP A 87 2.17 21.23 19.76
C ASP A 87 1.03 21.35 20.76
N ALA A 88 -0.18 21.64 20.29
CA ALA A 88 -1.38 21.71 21.13
C ALA A 88 -2.03 20.32 21.38
N ASP A 89 -1.58 19.29 20.66
CA ASP A 89 -2.16 17.95 20.71
C ASP A 89 -1.76 17.16 21.97
N GLU A 90 -2.60 16.21 22.34
CA GLU A 90 -2.44 15.26 23.45
C GLU A 90 -1.20 14.37 23.26
N PHE A 91 -0.74 14.20 22.01
CA PHE A 91 0.45 13.44 21.65
C PHE A 91 1.72 14.27 21.53
N SER A 92 1.67 15.59 21.73
CA SER A 92 2.82 16.50 21.60
C SER A 92 4.06 15.98 22.34
N SER A 93 3.92 15.56 23.60
CA SER A 93 5.02 15.00 24.41
C SER A 93 5.59 13.69 23.85
N VAL A 94 4.79 12.88 23.14
CA VAL A 94 5.24 11.64 22.48
C VAL A 94 5.94 11.96 21.16
N LEU A 95 5.38 12.89 20.37
CA LEU A 95 5.93 13.33 19.09
C LEU A 95 7.28 14.06 19.26
N LYS A 96 7.40 14.88 20.31
CA LYS A 96 8.65 15.56 20.71
C LYS A 96 9.65 14.63 21.41
N GLN A 97 9.30 13.36 21.62
CA GLN A 97 10.11 12.35 22.30
C GLN A 97 10.50 12.73 23.75
N GLU A 98 9.71 13.59 24.41
CA GLU A 98 9.93 14.01 25.80
C GLU A 98 9.54 12.89 26.79
N CYS A 99 8.56 12.05 26.40
CA CYS A 99 8.15 10.87 27.16
C CYS A 99 8.35 9.60 26.32
N ILE A 100 8.90 8.56 26.94
CA ILE A 100 8.99 7.24 26.30
C ILE A 100 7.61 6.56 26.40
N PRO A 101 6.90 6.32 25.29
CA PRO A 101 5.58 5.73 25.34
C PRO A 101 5.66 4.29 25.85
N LYS A 102 4.86 3.98 26.86
CA LYS A 102 4.78 2.65 27.45
C LYS A 102 3.46 2.01 27.04
N VAL A 103 3.55 0.96 26.22
CA VAL A 103 2.37 0.38 25.57
C VAL A 103 1.95 -0.92 26.25
N LEU A 104 0.68 -1.01 26.64
CA LEU A 104 0.06 -2.22 27.16
C LEU A 104 -0.66 -2.97 26.04
N ILE A 105 -0.22 -4.18 25.72
CA ILE A 105 -0.89 -5.03 24.72
C ILE A 105 -1.69 -6.11 25.44
N THR A 106 -2.96 -6.27 25.06
CA THR A 106 -3.85 -7.32 25.56
C THR A 106 -4.62 -7.97 24.42
N THR A 107 -5.17 -9.17 24.65
CA THR A 107 -6.07 -9.84 23.69
C THR A 107 -7.54 -9.60 24.01
N SER A 108 -8.44 -10.03 23.13
CA SER A 108 -9.84 -10.31 23.47
C SER A 108 -9.98 -11.35 24.61
N ARG A 109 -11.16 -11.38 25.25
CA ARG A 109 -11.50 -12.30 26.37
C ARG A 109 -11.39 -13.77 25.94
N PHE A 110 -11.93 -14.09 24.77
CA PHE A 110 -11.75 -15.37 24.10
C PHE A 110 -10.80 -15.12 22.93
N ASN A 111 -9.56 -15.59 23.05
CA ASN A 111 -8.54 -15.46 22.02
C ASN A 111 -8.22 -16.84 21.42
N SER A 112 -7.74 -16.86 20.18
CA SER A 112 -7.14 -18.06 19.62
C SER A 112 -5.67 -18.16 20.03
N THR A 113 -5.08 -19.35 19.87
CA THR A 113 -3.63 -19.56 20.03
C THR A 113 -2.78 -18.66 19.12
N ARG A 114 -3.34 -18.23 17.98
CA ARG A 114 -2.67 -17.32 17.04
C ARG A 114 -2.61 -15.87 17.54
N GLY A 115 -3.50 -15.46 18.44
CA GLY A 115 -3.51 -14.10 19.00
C GLY A 115 -2.23 -13.77 19.77
N PRO A 116 -1.85 -14.56 20.79
CA PRO A 116 -0.59 -14.38 21.50
C PRO A 116 0.64 -14.47 20.59
N ALA A 117 0.65 -15.38 19.60
CA ALA A 117 1.76 -15.48 18.64
C ALA A 117 1.98 -14.17 17.88
N PHE A 118 0.90 -13.57 17.36
CA PHE A 118 0.96 -12.26 16.70
C PHE A 118 1.39 -11.12 17.65
N ILE A 119 1.03 -11.20 18.93
CA ILE A 119 1.48 -10.20 19.90
C ILE A 119 2.99 -10.31 20.14
N THR A 120 3.56 -11.52 20.16
CA THR A 120 5.02 -11.70 20.24
C THR A 120 5.73 -10.97 19.09
N ASP A 121 5.17 -11.04 17.88
CA ASP A 121 5.71 -10.30 16.74
C ASP A 121 5.62 -8.79 16.96
N ILE A 122 4.48 -8.27 17.44
CA ILE A 122 4.31 -6.84 17.74
C ILE A 122 5.29 -6.36 18.84
N LEU A 123 5.52 -7.17 19.88
CA LEU A 123 6.47 -6.84 20.93
C LEU A 123 7.89 -6.64 20.39
N SER A 124 8.26 -7.33 19.31
CA SER A 124 9.56 -7.15 18.66
C SER A 124 9.67 -5.85 17.87
N VAL A 125 8.55 -5.29 17.42
CA VAL A 125 8.49 -4.09 16.59
C VAL A 125 8.38 -2.81 17.42
N ILE A 126 7.67 -2.86 18.56
CA ILE A 126 7.37 -1.69 19.38
C ILE A 126 8.07 -1.79 20.76
N PRO A 127 9.21 -1.12 20.96
CA PRO A 127 9.84 -0.99 22.27
C PRO A 127 9.51 0.36 22.95
N PRO A 128 9.13 0.43 24.26
CA PRO A 128 8.82 -0.66 25.21
C PRO A 128 7.32 -1.03 25.25
N ALA A 129 6.96 -2.18 24.68
CA ALA A 129 5.63 -2.78 24.81
C ALA A 129 5.60 -3.94 25.81
N HIS A 130 4.49 -4.07 26.54
CA HIS A 130 4.27 -5.14 27.52
C HIS A 130 2.99 -5.90 27.21
N TYR A 131 3.08 -7.22 27.10
CA TYR A 131 1.92 -8.07 26.93
C TYR A 131 1.38 -8.56 28.28
N HIS A 132 0.08 -8.35 28.50
CA HIS A 132 -0.65 -8.97 29.59
C HIS A 132 -1.87 -9.74 29.07
N LYS A 133 -2.00 -11.00 29.51
CA LYS A 133 -3.15 -11.83 29.16
C LYS A 133 -4.42 -11.26 29.81
N ARG A 134 -5.44 -10.99 29.00
CA ARG A 134 -6.71 -10.40 29.47
C ARG A 134 -7.50 -11.30 30.44
N GLY A 135 -7.50 -12.62 30.23
CA GLY A 135 -8.30 -13.52 31.06
C GLY A 135 -9.80 -13.17 31.06
N THR A 136 -10.41 -13.11 32.25
CA THR A 136 -11.83 -12.75 32.45
C THR A 136 -12.05 -11.28 32.78
N TYR A 137 -11.02 -10.45 32.77
CA TYR A 137 -11.13 -9.04 33.15
C TYR A 137 -11.90 -8.22 32.10
N ASP A 138 -12.77 -7.35 32.61
CA ASP A 138 -13.46 -6.32 31.82
C ASP A 138 -12.49 -5.22 31.40
N LEU A 139 -12.75 -4.59 30.26
CA LEU A 139 -11.87 -3.54 29.72
C LEU A 139 -11.69 -2.38 30.71
N LYS A 140 -12.73 -2.01 31.47
CA LYS A 140 -12.64 -0.95 32.49
C LYS A 140 -11.55 -1.22 33.52
N LYS A 141 -11.45 -2.47 34.01
CA LYS A 141 -10.42 -2.87 34.97
C LYS A 141 -9.01 -2.86 34.36
N ILE A 142 -8.90 -3.17 33.07
CA ILE A 142 -7.63 -3.11 32.34
C ILE A 142 -7.19 -1.66 32.17
N VAL A 143 -8.11 -0.74 31.87
CA VAL A 143 -7.83 0.70 31.80
C VAL A 143 -7.41 1.24 33.17
N GLU A 144 -8.10 0.87 34.25
CA GLU A 144 -7.68 1.24 35.62
C GLU A 144 -6.27 0.72 35.96
N TYR A 145 -5.96 -0.52 35.58
CA TYR A 145 -4.64 -1.10 35.74
C TYR A 145 -3.58 -0.34 34.92
N ALA A 146 -3.91 0.01 33.68
CA ALA A 146 -3.03 0.75 32.80
C ALA A 146 -2.68 2.13 33.38
N ARG A 147 -3.69 2.86 33.87
CA ARG A 147 -3.52 4.15 34.55
C ARG A 147 -2.64 4.05 35.80
N LYS A 148 -2.86 3.03 36.64
CA LYS A 148 -2.05 2.81 37.86
C LYS A 148 -0.59 2.47 37.58
N LYS A 149 -0.28 1.93 36.40
CA LYS A 149 1.07 1.54 35.98
C LYS A 149 1.70 2.50 34.97
N GLU A 150 1.06 3.65 34.77
CA GLU A 150 1.54 4.73 33.90
C GLU A 150 1.81 4.23 32.47
N PHE A 151 0.91 3.40 31.94
CA PHE A 151 0.91 3.09 30.51
C PHE A 151 0.31 4.27 29.73
N THR A 152 0.98 4.66 28.64
CA THR A 152 0.56 5.76 27.78
C THR A 152 -0.46 5.34 26.73
N SER A 153 -0.50 4.04 26.38
CA SER A 153 -1.43 3.54 25.37
C SER A 153 -1.76 2.08 25.61
N ILE A 154 -2.95 1.66 25.20
CA ILE A 154 -3.44 0.28 25.29
C ILE A 154 -3.80 -0.21 23.88
N ILE A 155 -3.24 -1.36 23.51
CA ILE A 155 -3.59 -2.06 22.27
C ILE A 155 -4.38 -3.32 22.63
N VAL A 156 -5.57 -3.44 22.07
CA VAL A 156 -6.41 -4.64 22.20
C VAL A 156 -6.44 -5.37 20.87
N VAL A 157 -5.81 -6.54 20.82
CA VAL A 157 -5.81 -7.41 19.64
C VAL A 157 -7.05 -8.29 19.64
N HIS A 158 -7.87 -8.16 18.60
CA HIS A 158 -9.05 -8.98 18.39
C HIS A 158 -8.80 -10.05 17.33
N THR A 159 -9.14 -11.30 17.67
CA THR A 159 -9.09 -12.45 16.75
C THR A 159 -10.50 -12.81 16.30
N ASN A 160 -10.74 -12.86 14.99
CA ASN A 160 -11.98 -13.33 14.38
C ASN A 160 -11.69 -14.63 13.61
N ARG A 161 -12.57 -15.64 13.71
CA ARG A 161 -12.40 -16.96 13.05
C ARG A 161 -11.02 -17.59 13.25
N ARG A 162 -10.44 -17.42 14.45
CA ARG A 162 -9.09 -17.87 14.86
C ARG A 162 -7.92 -17.15 14.18
N GLU A 163 -8.16 -16.14 13.37
CA GLU A 163 -7.14 -15.29 12.76
C GLU A 163 -7.16 -13.89 13.40
N PRO A 164 -5.98 -13.27 13.65
CA PRO A 164 -5.91 -11.87 14.05
C PRO A 164 -6.37 -11.00 12.87
N GLY A 165 -7.44 -10.23 13.05
CA GLY A 165 -8.05 -9.47 11.94
C GLY A 165 -8.18 -7.97 12.20
N ARG A 166 -8.40 -7.56 13.45
CA ARG A 166 -8.56 -6.16 13.82
C ARG A 166 -7.83 -5.86 15.12
N SER A 167 -6.99 -4.84 15.11
CA SER A 167 -6.47 -4.21 16.32
C SER A 167 -7.30 -2.98 16.65
N LEU A 168 -7.54 -2.75 17.93
CA LEU A 168 -8.04 -1.48 18.44
C LEU A 168 -6.90 -0.85 19.23
N LEU A 169 -6.49 0.34 18.83
CA LEU A 169 -5.54 1.16 19.56
C LEU A 169 -6.34 2.23 20.30
N HIS A 170 -6.15 2.29 21.61
CA HIS A 170 -6.69 3.34 22.45
C HIS A 170 -5.50 4.01 23.14
N SER A 171 -5.25 5.24 22.73
CA SER A 171 -4.37 6.21 23.37
C SER A 171 -5.04 6.83 24.57
#